data_AF-A0A3D0N4E1-F1
#
_entry.id   AF-A0A3D0N4E1-F1
#
_cell.length_a   1.000
_cell.length_b   1.000
_cell.length_c   1.000
_cell.angle_alpha   90.00
_cell.angle_beta   90.00
_cell.angle_gamma   90.00
#
_symmetry.space_group_name_H-M   'P 1'
#
loop_
_entity.id
_entity.type
_entity.pdbx_description
1 polymer ?
#
loop_
_entity_poly.entity_id
_entity_poly.type
_entity_poly.pdbx_seq_one_letter_code
_entity_poly.pdbx_strand_id
1 'polypeptide(L)'
;MRSFFDSLAGLWTGGQLIGKPGGTFTGTATLHGGQEVTSLTMWPPMIHLGMVIVGIPYSVPEISSTRTGGSPYGPSHFATPSEDRPVDETEAAVARVLGRRVAEIAAKLKS
;
A
#
# COMPACT_ATOMS: atom_id res chain seq x y z
N MET A 1 -12.02 3.48 6.26
CA MET A 1 -11.53 2.18 5.75
C MET A 1 -12.05 0.98 6.52
N ARG A 2 -11.99 0.93 7.86
CA ARG A 2 -12.49 -0.22 8.66
C ARG A 2 -13.91 -0.69 8.28
N SER A 3 -14.88 0.23 8.30
CA SER A 3 -16.27 -0.09 7.92
C SER A 3 -16.43 -0.59 6.48
N PHE A 4 -15.51 -0.26 5.58
CA PHE A 4 -15.53 -0.79 4.22
C PHE A 4 -15.09 -2.26 4.21
N PHE A 5 -14.03 -2.64 4.92
CA PHE A 5 -13.67 -4.05 5.06
C PHE A 5 -14.78 -4.86 5.75
N ASP A 6 -15.42 -4.29 6.78
CA ASP A 6 -16.55 -4.91 7.47
C ASP A 6 -17.73 -5.19 6.50
N SER A 7 -17.89 -4.39 5.43
CA SER A 7 -18.95 -4.59 4.43
C SER A 7 -18.61 -5.62 3.34
N LEU A 8 -17.38 -6.16 3.30
CA LEU A 8 -16.94 -7.11 2.27
C LEU A 8 -17.30 -8.58 2.58
N ALA A 9 -18.15 -8.85 3.57
CA ALA A 9 -18.54 -10.20 3.96
C ALA A 9 -19.06 -11.04 2.76
N GLY A 10 -19.82 -10.44 1.84
CA GLY A 10 -20.30 -11.13 0.65
C GLY A 10 -19.20 -11.47 -0.38
N LEU A 11 -18.17 -10.62 -0.49
CA LEU A 11 -17.00 -10.94 -1.34
C LEU A 11 -16.13 -12.02 -0.71
N TRP A 12 -16.03 -11.99 0.62
CA TRP A 12 -15.30 -12.97 1.40
C TRP A 12 -15.90 -14.37 1.26
N THR A 13 -17.21 -14.53 1.53
CA THR A 13 -17.89 -15.83 1.41
C THR A 13 -17.92 -16.34 -0.03
N GLY A 14 -18.02 -15.45 -1.01
CA GLY A 14 -17.98 -15.79 -2.43
C GLY A 14 -16.57 -16.00 -3.00
N GLY A 15 -15.50 -15.82 -2.21
CA GLY A 15 -14.12 -15.98 -2.66
C GLY A 15 -13.70 -15.02 -3.78
N GLN A 16 -14.41 -13.90 -3.96
CA GLN A 16 -14.28 -13.07 -5.16
C GLN A 16 -12.95 -12.32 -5.25
N LEU A 17 -12.24 -12.14 -4.14
CA LEU A 17 -10.95 -11.45 -4.09
C LEU A 17 -9.75 -12.41 -3.99
N ILE A 18 -10.00 -13.73 -3.96
CA ILE A 18 -8.94 -14.74 -3.91
C ILE A 18 -8.02 -14.58 -5.13
N GLY A 19 -6.71 -14.54 -4.86
CA GLY A 19 -5.67 -14.41 -5.89
C GLY A 19 -5.53 -13.02 -6.49
N LYS A 20 -6.38 -12.05 -6.14
CA LYS A 20 -6.24 -10.67 -6.66
C LYS A 20 -5.08 -9.96 -5.97
N PRO A 21 -4.16 -9.30 -6.69
CA PRO A 21 -3.09 -8.55 -6.06
C PRO A 21 -3.63 -7.30 -5.37
N GLY A 22 -3.05 -6.97 -4.22
CA GLY A 22 -3.37 -5.76 -3.46
C GLY A 22 -2.12 -5.12 -2.88
N GLY A 23 -2.04 -3.80 -3.00
CA GLY A 23 -1.01 -2.97 -2.35
C GLY A 23 -1.66 -1.90 -1.47
N THR A 24 -0.92 -1.38 -0.51
CA THR A 24 -1.39 -0.34 0.41
C THR A 24 -0.58 0.93 0.23
N PHE A 25 -1.21 2.08 0.50
CA PHE A 25 -0.55 3.37 0.65
C PHE A 25 -1.19 4.13 1.81
N THR A 26 -0.48 5.07 2.41
CA THR A 26 -0.98 5.82 3.58
C THR A 26 -0.47 7.27 3.61
N GLY A 27 -0.95 8.07 4.56
CA GLY A 27 -0.42 9.39 4.88
C GLY A 27 -0.40 9.60 6.38
N THR A 28 0.63 10.29 6.89
CA THR A 28 0.77 10.58 8.32
C THR A 28 1.25 12.01 8.56
N ALA A 29 0.83 12.58 9.69
CA ALA A 29 1.26 13.91 10.13
C ALA A 29 2.69 13.93 10.71
N THR A 30 3.27 12.78 11.06
CA THR A 30 4.64 12.64 11.55
C THR A 30 5.37 11.49 10.85
N LEU A 31 6.69 11.60 10.68
CA LEU A 31 7.49 10.64 9.90
C LEU A 31 7.39 9.19 10.40
N HIS A 32 7.34 8.99 11.73
CA HIS A 32 7.26 7.66 12.33
C HIS A 32 5.93 7.38 13.04
N GLY A 33 4.94 8.27 12.91
CA GLY A 33 3.60 8.13 13.51
C GLY A 33 2.69 7.17 12.76
N GLY A 34 3.22 6.05 12.30
CA GLY A 34 2.44 4.96 11.72
C GLY A 34 2.53 4.77 10.21
N GLN A 35 3.51 5.36 9.52
CA GLN A 35 3.68 5.14 8.08
C GLN A 35 3.78 3.65 7.70
N GLU A 36 4.49 2.88 8.51
CA GLU A 36 4.65 1.44 8.30
C GLU A 36 3.46 0.65 8.87
N VAL A 37 3.07 0.94 10.12
CA VAL A 37 2.06 0.14 10.82
C VAL A 37 0.67 0.26 10.20
N THR A 38 0.32 1.40 9.61
CA THR A 38 -0.96 1.53 8.88
C THR A 38 -0.99 0.60 7.67
N SER A 39 0.10 0.49 6.91
CA SER A 39 0.20 -0.47 5.81
C SER A 39 0.14 -1.91 6.32
N LEU A 40 0.91 -2.25 7.37
CA LEU A 40 0.92 -3.60 7.94
C LEU A 40 -0.45 -4.02 8.49
N THR A 41 -1.18 -3.13 9.15
CA THR A 41 -2.51 -3.45 9.72
C THR A 41 -3.62 -3.50 8.68
N MET A 42 -3.37 -3.01 7.48
CA MET A 42 -4.25 -3.19 6.32
C MET A 42 -4.08 -4.56 5.66
N TRP A 43 -2.95 -5.24 5.84
CA TRP A 43 -2.71 -6.55 5.22
C TRP A 43 -3.56 -7.68 5.79
N PRO A 44 -3.78 -7.84 7.13
CA PRO A 44 -4.63 -8.89 7.65
C PRO A 44 -6.02 -8.97 6.99
N PRO A 45 -6.84 -7.90 6.91
CA PRO A 45 -8.13 -8.03 6.25
C PRO A 45 -8.01 -8.38 4.76
N MET A 46 -6.97 -7.91 4.05
CA MET A 46 -6.71 -8.30 2.65
C MET A 46 -6.35 -9.78 2.51
N ILE A 47 -5.55 -10.32 3.44
CA ILE A 47 -5.19 -11.74 3.50
C ILE A 47 -6.42 -12.59 3.80
N HIS A 48 -7.29 -12.16 4.72
CA HIS A 48 -8.57 -12.84 4.99
C HIS A 48 -9.46 -12.89 3.75
N LEU A 49 -9.39 -11.88 2.88
CA LEU A 49 -10.09 -11.85 1.59
C LEU A 49 -9.40 -12.68 0.48
N GLY A 50 -8.26 -13.30 0.78
CA GLY A 50 -7.50 -14.17 -0.14
C GLY A 50 -6.62 -13.41 -1.14
N MET A 51 -6.35 -12.12 -0.90
CA MET A 51 -5.55 -11.30 -1.82
C MET A 51 -4.05 -11.65 -1.76
N VAL A 52 -3.35 -11.42 -2.87
CA VAL A 52 -1.89 -11.51 -2.94
C VAL A 52 -1.30 -10.15 -2.57
N ILE A 53 -0.60 -10.06 -1.43
CA ILE A 53 -0.01 -8.79 -0.97
C ILE A 53 1.21 -8.43 -1.83
N VAL A 54 1.20 -7.20 -2.36
CA VAL A 54 2.28 -6.64 -3.17
C VAL A 54 2.94 -5.50 -2.39
N GLY A 55 4.21 -5.71 -2.02
CA GLY A 55 5.09 -4.68 -1.49
C GLY A 55 6.12 -4.20 -2.52
N ILE A 56 7.09 -3.42 -2.03
CA ILE A 56 8.19 -2.87 -2.80
C ILE A 56 9.52 -3.42 -2.24
N PRO A 57 10.30 -4.18 -3.04
CA PRO A 57 11.55 -4.77 -2.57
C PRO A 57 12.65 -3.71 -2.49
N TYR A 58 13.64 -3.93 -1.61
CA TYR A 58 14.81 -3.04 -1.47
C TYR A 58 15.72 -2.95 -2.70
N SER A 59 15.52 -3.81 -3.71
CA SER A 59 16.18 -3.64 -5.02
C SER A 59 15.66 -2.42 -5.79
N VAL A 60 14.53 -1.84 -5.38
CA VAL A 60 14.01 -0.56 -5.86
C VAL A 60 14.76 0.56 -5.14
N PRO A 61 15.57 1.38 -5.83
CA PRO A 61 16.43 2.37 -5.20
C PRO A 61 15.64 3.44 -4.43
N GLU A 62 14.42 3.77 -4.88
CA GLU A 62 13.54 4.75 -4.25
C GLU A 62 13.25 4.43 -2.78
N ILE A 63 13.22 3.15 -2.40
CA ILE A 63 13.00 2.72 -1.01
C ILE A 63 14.17 3.06 -0.09
N SER A 64 15.40 2.98 -0.60
CA SER A 64 16.60 3.30 0.18
C SER A 64 16.91 4.79 0.20
N SER A 65 16.48 5.52 -0.84
CA SER A 65 16.75 6.96 -0.98
C SER A 65 15.68 7.86 -0.35
N THR A 66 14.46 7.38 -0.12
CA THR A 66 13.40 8.22 0.44
C THR A 66 13.73 8.73 1.86
N ARG A 67 13.22 9.92 2.18
CA ARG A 67 13.43 10.63 3.46
C ARG A 67 12.15 11.13 4.11
N THR A 68 11.03 11.13 3.39
CA THR A 68 9.76 11.73 3.79
C THR A 68 8.65 10.69 3.86
N GLY A 69 8.53 9.86 2.82
CA GLY A 69 7.55 8.79 2.80
C GLY A 69 7.87 7.67 1.82
N GLY A 70 7.36 6.49 2.11
CA GLY A 70 7.67 5.24 1.43
C GLY A 70 8.38 4.25 2.35
N SER A 71 7.93 3.01 2.29
CA SER A 71 8.54 1.86 2.95
C SER A 71 8.42 0.63 2.04
N PRO A 72 9.10 -0.49 2.34
CA PRO A 72 8.87 -1.74 1.63
C PRO A 72 7.41 -2.21 1.66
N TYR A 73 6.63 -1.75 2.65
CA TYR A 73 5.22 -2.12 2.83
C TYR A 73 4.28 -1.33 1.93
N GLY A 74 4.73 -0.19 1.40
CA GLY A 74 3.96 0.65 0.50
C GLY A 74 4.40 2.12 0.52
N PRO A 75 3.93 2.91 -0.46
CA PRO A 75 4.10 4.36 -0.49
C PRO A 75 3.42 5.02 0.70
N SER A 76 4.00 6.10 1.20
CA SER A 76 3.37 6.94 2.20
C SER A 76 3.68 8.40 1.95
N HIS A 77 2.82 9.27 2.45
CA HIS A 77 3.00 10.72 2.39
C HIS A 77 3.16 11.31 3.79
N PHE A 78 4.21 12.10 3.99
CA PHE A 78 4.38 12.91 5.20
C PHE A 78 3.68 14.26 5.05
N ALA A 79 2.43 14.33 5.49
CA ALA A 79 1.57 15.50 5.31
C ALA A 79 1.96 16.69 6.21
N THR A 80 2.80 16.47 7.23
CA THR A 80 3.02 17.38 8.38
C THR A 80 1.74 17.61 9.20
N PRO A 81 1.83 18.11 10.44
CA PRO A 81 0.63 18.46 11.21
C PRO A 81 -0.15 19.66 10.64
N SER A 82 0.50 20.50 9.85
CA SER A 82 -0.09 21.67 9.20
C SER A 82 -0.72 21.37 7.84
N GLU A 83 -0.54 20.16 7.29
CA GLU A 83 -1.06 19.74 5.98
C GLU A 83 -0.62 20.66 4.81
N ASP A 84 0.49 21.37 4.99
CA ASP A 84 1.02 22.37 4.06
C ASP A 84 2.07 21.80 3.09
N ARG A 85 2.47 20.55 3.29
CA ARG A 85 3.43 19.85 2.44
C ARG A 85 2.70 19.01 1.39
N PRO A 86 2.81 19.31 0.09
CA PRO A 86 2.28 18.44 -0.96
C PRO A 86 3.13 17.16 -1.09
N VAL A 87 2.57 16.15 -1.76
CA VAL A 87 3.32 14.95 -2.17
C VAL A 87 4.50 15.38 -3.04
N ASP A 88 5.71 15.01 -2.64
CA ASP A 88 6.92 15.32 -3.42
C ASP A 88 7.25 14.24 -4.45
N GLU A 89 8.23 14.51 -5.32
CA GLU A 89 8.60 13.55 -6.37
C GLU A 89 9.21 12.25 -5.83
N THR A 90 9.80 12.25 -4.63
CA THR A 90 10.33 11.02 -4.03
C THR A 90 9.19 10.11 -3.56
N GLU A 91 8.17 10.67 -2.90
CA GLU A 91 6.96 9.93 -2.50
C GLU A 91 6.16 9.48 -3.74
N ALA A 92 6.02 10.35 -4.75
CA ALA A 92 5.36 10.02 -6.00
C ALA A 92 6.09 8.91 -6.77
N ALA A 93 7.43 8.89 -6.77
CA ALA A 93 8.21 7.83 -7.40
C ALA A 93 7.93 6.46 -6.75
N VAL A 94 7.93 6.38 -5.41
CA VAL A 94 7.57 5.16 -4.67
C VAL A 94 6.15 4.69 -5.02
N ALA A 95 5.20 5.63 -5.12
CA ALA A 95 3.81 5.34 -5.53
C ALA A 95 3.72 4.77 -6.95
N ARG A 96 4.44 5.37 -7.92
CA ARG A 96 4.51 4.88 -9.30
C ARG A 96 5.12 3.48 -9.35
N VAL A 97 6.14 3.18 -8.53
CA VAL A 97 6.73 1.84 -8.45
C VAL A 97 5.71 0.82 -7.95
N LEU A 98 5.00 1.08 -6.84
CA LEU A 98 3.98 0.14 -6.35
C LEU A 98 2.89 -0.09 -7.41
N GLY A 99 2.37 0.98 -8.00
CA GLY A 99 1.32 0.90 -9.02
C GLY A 99 1.73 0.01 -10.20
N ARG A 100 2.95 0.20 -10.70
CA ARG A 100 3.53 -0.65 -11.76
C ARG A 100 3.60 -2.11 -11.34
N ARG A 101 4.14 -2.39 -10.15
CA ARG A 101 4.28 -3.76 -9.62
C ARG A 101 2.94 -4.47 -9.45
N VAL A 102 1.93 -3.78 -8.89
CA VAL A 102 0.58 -4.32 -8.75
C VAL A 102 0.00 -4.67 -10.11
N ALA A 103 0.12 -3.77 -11.10
CA ALA A 103 -0.38 -4.00 -12.45
C ALA A 103 0.34 -5.16 -13.15
N GLU A 104 1.67 -5.26 -13.04
CA GLU A 104 2.46 -6.35 -13.61
C GLU A 104 2.12 -7.70 -12.98
N ILE A 105 1.96 -7.75 -11.66
CA ILE A 105 1.55 -8.98 -10.96
C ILE A 105 0.12 -9.36 -11.36
N ALA A 106 -0.81 -8.39 -11.44
CA ALA A 106 -2.16 -8.65 -11.92
C ALA A 106 -2.15 -9.24 -13.33
N ALA A 107 -1.33 -8.70 -14.23
CA ALA A 107 -1.19 -9.22 -15.59
C ALA A 107 -0.62 -10.65 -15.62
N LYS A 108 0.34 -10.97 -14.74
CA LYS A 108 0.92 -12.33 -14.64
C LYS A 108 -0.04 -13.36 -14.03
N LEU A 109 -0.93 -12.93 -13.14
CA LEU A 109 -1.95 -13.79 -12.51
C LEU A 109 -3.19 -13.98 -13.39
N LYS A 110 -3.34 -13.21 -14.48
CA LYS A 110 -4.32 -13.49 -15.54
C LYS A 110 -3.82 -14.67 -16.38
N SER A 111 -3.92 -15.88 -15.84
CA SER A 111 -3.78 -17.14 -16.56
C SER A 111 -5.08 -17.92 -16.45
#